data_AF-A0A0G2IDQ9-F1
#
_entry.id   AF-A0A0G2IDQ9-F1
#
_cell.length_a   1.000
_cell.length_b   1.000
_cell.length_c   1.000
_cell.angle_alpha   90.00
_cell.angle_beta   90.00
_cell.angle_gamma   90.00
#
_symmetry.space_group_name_H-M   'P 1'
#
loop_
_entity.id
_entity.type
_entity.pdbx_description
1 polymer ?
#
loop_
_entity_poly.entity_id
_entity_poly.type
_entity_poly.pdbx_seq_one_letter_code
_entity_poly.pdbx_strand_id
1 'polypeptide(L)'
;MRSLDQHRENSSQHNRQRFQKFFKSSDAKKKHIKTFPRHGRCERDFETGKASQLHHKRSHPIPTKHDGIFATKSVPAGDIAYVGIPPTAVKPVFVLACLLRSSLPSADTIIQRSMTKLDHAIVSSIINGALRLPPLDNTAEGIQWRQEKQRMKEEQARLAETEFTNAIRNLGYVFQTEAEQKESMISPTPDIRFLDPIPISGHLCFWLEYKNYFGFKANPFIASQNKKQLKKYIAKIGPGGVVFRLGFETDHLNIEGVKAFREEDLLQCLRTSIFKVAR
;
A
#
# COMPACT_ATOMS: atom_id res chain seq x y z
N MET A 1 29.68 18.12 -4.23
CA MET A 1 29.32 19.22 -5.16
C MET A 1 29.48 18.75 -6.60
N ARG A 2 28.42 18.17 -7.19
CA ARG A 2 28.25 18.09 -8.66
C ARG A 2 26.99 18.90 -8.96
N SER A 3 27.24 20.10 -9.48
CA SER A 3 26.32 21.23 -9.56
C SER A 3 25.41 21.09 -10.79
N LEU A 4 24.10 21.36 -10.64
CA LEU A 4 23.39 22.51 -11.20
C LEU A 4 23.31 22.63 -12.74
N ASP A 5 24.25 22.07 -13.50
CA ASP A 5 24.23 22.15 -14.97
C ASP A 5 23.32 21.11 -15.62
N GLN A 6 23.11 19.96 -14.98
CA GLN A 6 22.19 18.92 -15.50
C GLN A 6 20.70 19.31 -15.41
N HIS A 7 20.36 20.43 -14.77
CA HIS A 7 18.98 20.92 -14.70
C HIS A 7 18.68 21.96 -15.81
N ARG A 8 19.68 22.39 -16.60
CA ARG A 8 19.48 23.43 -17.62
C ARG A 8 18.74 22.95 -18.87
N GLU A 9 18.69 21.64 -19.15
CA GLU A 9 18.23 21.16 -20.47
C GLU A 9 16.78 20.67 -20.54
N ASN A 10 16.09 20.43 -19.42
CA ASN A 10 14.71 19.89 -19.45
C ASN A 10 13.63 20.90 -18.99
N SER A 11 13.84 22.19 -19.27
CA SER A 11 12.89 23.26 -18.93
C SER A 11 11.98 23.61 -20.12
N SER A 12 10.84 22.92 -20.24
CA SER A 12 9.67 23.49 -20.95
C SER A 12 8.31 23.13 -20.36
N GLN A 13 8.22 22.29 -19.33
CA GLN A 13 6.94 21.97 -18.67
C GLN A 13 7.09 21.84 -17.15
N HIS A 14 7.33 22.96 -16.45
CA HIS A 14 7.17 22.99 -14.99
C HIS A 14 5.76 23.41 -14.61
N ASN A 15 4.98 22.39 -14.27
CA ASN A 15 3.61 22.46 -13.77
C ASN A 15 3.49 23.40 -12.54
N ARG A 16 2.59 24.38 -12.64
CA ARG A 16 2.35 25.51 -11.71
C ARG A 16 2.09 25.13 -10.25
N GLN A 17 1.87 23.85 -9.92
CA GLN A 17 1.57 23.39 -8.55
C GLN A 17 2.79 22.95 -7.73
N ARG A 18 4.00 22.92 -8.31
CA ARG A 18 5.20 22.38 -7.61
C ARG A 18 6.09 23.42 -6.94
N PHE A 19 5.83 24.71 -7.16
CA PHE A 19 6.72 25.79 -6.73
C PHE A 19 6.76 26.02 -5.21
N GLN A 20 5.72 25.60 -4.48
CA GLN A 20 5.62 25.83 -3.03
C GLN A 20 6.37 24.78 -2.18
N LYS A 21 6.70 23.60 -2.73
CA LYS A 21 7.32 22.50 -1.96
C LYS A 21 8.84 22.58 -1.80
N PHE A 22 9.50 23.55 -2.43
CA PHE A 22 10.97 23.58 -2.51
C PHE A 22 11.65 24.53 -1.51
N PHE A 23 10.93 25.45 -0.87
CA PHE A 23 11.52 26.38 0.08
C PHE A 23 11.30 25.90 1.51
N LYS A 24 12.40 25.62 2.21
CA LYS A 24 12.42 25.19 3.62
C LYS A 24 12.11 26.33 4.60
N SER A 25 12.00 27.58 4.13
CA SER A 25 11.59 28.75 4.93
C SER A 25 11.09 29.90 4.04
N SER A 26 10.37 30.85 4.64
CA SER A 26 9.90 32.08 3.98
C SER A 26 11.05 32.96 3.47
N ASP A 27 12.17 33.00 4.19
CA ASP A 27 13.35 33.79 3.80
C ASP A 27 14.08 33.20 2.59
N ALA A 28 14.11 31.87 2.44
CA ALA A 28 14.66 31.21 1.27
C ALA A 28 13.86 31.55 0.00
N LYS A 29 12.53 31.67 0.13
CA LYS A 29 11.63 32.11 -0.95
C LYS A 29 11.88 33.58 -1.32
N LYS A 30 12.00 34.47 -0.32
CA LYS A 30 12.28 35.91 -0.55
C LYS A 30 13.62 36.13 -1.26
N LYS A 31 14.68 35.43 -0.85
CA LYS A 31 15.99 35.48 -1.54
C LYS A 31 15.88 35.04 -3.00
N HIS A 32 15.19 33.93 -3.27
CA HIS A 32 15.02 33.42 -4.64
C HIS A 32 14.28 34.41 -5.55
N ILE A 33 13.18 35.02 -5.08
CA ILE A 33 12.43 36.01 -5.86
C ILE A 33 13.29 37.25 -6.16
N LYS A 34 14.14 37.67 -5.20
CA LYS A 34 15.05 38.81 -5.37
C LYS A 34 16.18 38.53 -6.37
N THR A 35 16.61 37.28 -6.51
CA THR A 35 17.65 36.85 -7.45
C THR A 35 17.12 36.62 -8.88
N PHE A 36 15.82 36.33 -9.05
CA PHE A 36 15.24 36.00 -10.36
C PHE A 36 13.92 36.76 -10.62
N PRO A 37 13.97 38.02 -11.09
CA PRO A 37 12.80 38.90 -11.23
C PRO A 37 11.76 38.42 -12.24
N ARG A 38 12.11 37.52 -13.16
CA ARG A 38 11.21 37.02 -14.23
C ARG A 38 10.11 36.07 -13.73
N HIS A 39 10.10 35.69 -12.45
CA HIS A 39 9.02 34.91 -11.83
C HIS A 39 7.95 35.77 -11.10
N GLY A 40 8.05 37.10 -11.18
CA GLY A 40 7.27 38.08 -10.40
C GLY A 40 5.79 38.28 -10.75
N ARG A 41 5.05 37.26 -11.19
CA ARG A 41 3.57 37.34 -11.29
C ARG A 41 2.92 36.05 -10.79
N CYS A 42 2.95 35.87 -9.48
CA CYS A 42 2.06 34.92 -8.80
C CYS A 42 1.70 35.49 -7.43
N GLU A 43 1.07 36.66 -7.43
CA GLU A 43 0.43 37.25 -6.26
C GLU A 43 -1.07 36.93 -6.29
N ARG A 44 -1.50 36.20 -5.26
CA ARG A 44 -2.71 36.50 -4.48
C ARG A 44 -2.63 35.72 -3.16
N ASP A 45 -2.06 36.41 -2.19
CA ASP A 45 -2.55 36.66 -0.84
C ASP A 45 -3.18 35.51 -0.05
N PHE A 46 -2.38 35.07 0.93
CA PHE A 46 -2.81 34.41 2.16
C PHE A 46 -2.79 35.53 3.22
N GLU A 47 -3.92 36.16 3.50
CA GLU A 47 -4.26 36.88 4.75
C GLU A 47 -5.51 37.75 4.52
N THR A 48 -6.67 37.22 4.86
CA THR A 48 -7.82 37.93 5.49
C THR A 48 -9.02 36.98 5.52
N GLY A 49 -9.66 36.87 6.69
CA GLY A 49 -10.91 36.15 6.83
C GLY A 49 -12.01 36.84 6.02
N LYS A 50 -12.47 36.20 4.93
CA LYS A 50 -13.81 36.26 4.32
C LYS A 50 -13.79 35.53 2.97
N ALA A 51 -14.03 34.22 3.02
CA ALA A 51 -14.49 33.44 1.87
C ALA A 51 -15.45 32.34 2.36
N SER A 52 -16.45 32.77 3.13
CA SER A 52 -17.71 32.06 3.23
C SER A 52 -18.60 32.62 2.11
N GLN A 53 -19.39 31.76 1.46
CA GLN A 53 -20.32 32.07 0.35
C GLN A 53 -19.67 32.27 -1.02
N LEU A 54 -19.44 31.15 -1.74
CA LEU A 54 -19.70 31.00 -3.18
C LEU A 54 -19.18 29.62 -3.60
N HIS A 55 -20.03 28.60 -3.47
CA HIS A 55 -20.16 27.43 -4.36
C HIS A 55 -21.17 26.44 -3.73
N HIS A 56 -22.38 26.93 -3.52
CA HIS A 56 -23.57 26.10 -3.61
C HIS A 56 -24.01 26.07 -5.09
N LYS A 57 -24.58 24.94 -5.50
CA LYS A 57 -25.14 24.60 -6.83
C LYS A 57 -24.15 24.07 -7.87
N ARG A 58 -23.93 22.76 -7.80
CA ARG A 58 -24.11 21.84 -8.95
C ARG A 58 -24.50 20.47 -8.41
N SER A 59 -25.80 20.32 -8.21
CA SER A 59 -26.50 19.06 -8.05
C SER A 59 -26.43 18.30 -9.38
N HIS A 60 -25.76 17.14 -9.38
CA HIS A 60 -26.00 16.10 -10.37
C HIS A 60 -26.39 14.81 -9.65
N PRO A 61 -27.35 14.05 -10.21
CA PRO A 61 -28.05 13.00 -9.49
C PRO A 61 -27.13 11.82 -9.22
N ILE A 62 -27.30 11.25 -8.02
CA ILE A 62 -26.73 9.99 -7.57
C ILE A 62 -27.34 8.86 -8.43
N PRO A 63 -26.56 8.09 -9.21
CA PRO A 63 -27.03 6.82 -9.72
C PRO A 63 -27.04 5.82 -8.56
N THR A 64 -28.25 5.51 -8.09
CA THR A 64 -28.54 4.39 -7.21
C THR A 64 -28.26 3.06 -7.91
N LYS A 65 -27.79 2.08 -7.12
CA LYS A 65 -27.64 0.63 -7.42
C LYS A 65 -26.33 0.19 -8.06
N HIS A 66 -25.35 -0.05 -7.20
CA HIS A 66 -24.61 -1.31 -7.22
C HIS A 66 -24.63 -1.88 -5.81
N ASP A 67 -25.61 -2.76 -5.55
CA ASP A 67 -25.59 -3.68 -4.42
C ASP A 67 -24.49 -4.72 -4.65
N GLY A 68 -23.24 -4.29 -4.50
CA GLY A 68 -22.11 -5.19 -4.33
C GLY A 68 -22.03 -5.56 -2.86
N ILE A 69 -22.40 -6.78 -2.52
CA ILE A 69 -22.08 -7.39 -1.23
C ILE A 69 -20.54 -7.42 -1.14
N PHE A 70 -19.94 -6.43 -0.47
CA PHE A 70 -18.51 -6.47 -0.16
C PHE A 70 -18.33 -7.48 0.96
N ALA A 71 -17.96 -8.70 0.56
CA ALA A 71 -18.00 -9.91 1.36
C ALA A 71 -17.42 -9.72 2.77
N THR A 72 -18.35 -9.64 3.71
CA THR A 72 -18.20 -9.90 5.14
C THR A 72 -18.51 -11.39 5.35
N LYS A 73 -17.54 -12.15 5.87
CA LYS A 73 -17.60 -13.60 6.17
C LYS A 73 -17.78 -14.52 4.94
N SER A 74 -16.90 -15.51 4.85
CA SER A 74 -16.92 -16.70 3.97
C SER A 74 -18.04 -16.71 2.92
N VAL A 75 -17.72 -16.26 1.71
CA VAL A 75 -18.57 -16.49 0.53
C VAL A 75 -18.61 -18.00 0.29
N PRO A 76 -19.80 -18.61 0.10
CA PRO A 76 -19.90 -20.02 -0.24
C PRO A 76 -19.15 -20.29 -1.55
N ALA A 77 -18.53 -21.47 -1.65
CA ALA A 77 -17.71 -21.90 -2.77
C ALA A 77 -18.42 -21.71 -4.12
N GLY A 78 -18.12 -20.60 -4.77
CA GLY A 78 -18.46 -20.25 -6.13
C GLY A 78 -17.30 -19.44 -6.69
N ASP A 79 -16.92 -19.70 -7.95
CA ASP A 79 -15.69 -19.31 -8.64
C ASP A 79 -15.45 -17.79 -8.84
N ILE A 80 -15.85 -16.94 -7.89
CA ILE A 80 -15.59 -15.51 -7.95
C ILE A 80 -14.22 -15.27 -7.32
N ALA A 81 -13.19 -15.21 -8.18
CA ALA A 81 -11.86 -14.77 -7.78
C ALA A 81 -11.93 -13.41 -7.07
N TYR A 82 -11.30 -13.28 -5.90
CA TYR A 82 -11.24 -12.02 -5.18
C TYR A 82 -10.55 -10.93 -6.01
N VAL A 83 -11.29 -9.89 -6.36
CA VAL A 83 -10.83 -8.76 -7.18
C VAL A 83 -10.33 -7.55 -6.37
N GLY A 84 -10.37 -7.66 -5.04
CA GLY A 84 -10.04 -6.56 -4.13
C GLY A 84 -11.24 -5.71 -3.71
N ILE A 85 -11.03 -4.89 -2.69
CA ILE A 85 -12.03 -3.98 -2.13
C ILE A 85 -11.94 -2.63 -2.86
N PRO A 86 -13.06 -2.04 -3.31
CA PRO A 86 -13.01 -0.84 -4.11
C PRO A 86 -12.48 0.36 -3.30
N PRO A 87 -11.80 1.30 -3.95
CA PRO A 87 -11.30 2.51 -3.30
C PRO A 87 -12.40 3.34 -2.62
N THR A 88 -13.64 3.27 -3.11
CA THR A 88 -14.80 3.97 -2.52
C THR A 88 -15.14 3.48 -1.11
N ALA A 89 -14.83 2.22 -0.77
CA ALA A 89 -14.99 1.69 0.58
C ALA A 89 -13.76 1.98 1.46
N VAL A 90 -12.55 1.97 0.88
CA VAL A 90 -11.28 2.14 1.63
C VAL A 90 -11.01 3.61 1.96
N LYS A 91 -11.20 4.53 1.00
CA LYS A 91 -10.82 5.96 1.14
C LYS A 91 -11.51 6.66 2.32
N PRO A 92 -12.82 6.53 2.57
CA PRO A 92 -13.47 7.21 3.69
C PRO A 92 -12.89 6.78 5.04
N VAL A 93 -12.64 5.48 5.20
CA VAL A 93 -12.02 4.91 6.41
C VAL A 93 -10.60 5.45 6.61
N PHE A 94 -9.79 5.48 5.55
CA PHE A 94 -8.43 6.00 5.62
C PHE A 94 -8.38 7.50 5.92
N VAL A 95 -9.24 8.30 5.29
CA VAL A 95 -9.33 9.74 5.54
C VAL A 95 -9.72 10.00 6.99
N LEU A 96 -10.75 9.30 7.49
CA LEU A 96 -11.19 9.43 8.88
C LEU A 96 -10.09 9.01 9.86
N ALA A 97 -9.39 7.90 9.59
CA ALA A 97 -8.24 7.48 10.38
C ALA A 97 -7.13 8.54 10.40
N CYS A 98 -6.85 9.20 9.27
CA CYS A 98 -5.88 10.30 9.21
C CYS A 98 -6.34 11.52 10.03
N LEU A 99 -7.63 11.85 10.01
CA LEU A 99 -8.19 12.97 10.77
C LEU A 99 -8.12 12.73 12.29
N LEU A 100 -8.37 11.49 12.71
CA LEU A 100 -8.44 11.13 14.13
C LEU A 100 -7.11 10.60 14.70
N ARG A 101 -6.07 10.44 13.88
CA ARG A 101 -4.81 9.77 14.29
C ARG A 101 -4.17 10.31 15.56
N SER A 102 -4.33 11.62 15.84
CA SER A 102 -3.78 12.25 17.05
C SER A 102 -4.42 11.73 18.34
N SER A 103 -5.66 11.22 18.27
CA SER A 103 -6.35 10.60 19.40
C SER A 103 -6.26 9.07 19.40
N LEU A 104 -5.38 8.48 18.58
CA LEU A 104 -5.16 7.02 18.47
C LEU A 104 -6.48 6.23 18.40
N PRO A 105 -7.28 6.39 17.33
CA PRO A 105 -8.63 5.85 17.28
C PRO A 105 -8.60 4.31 17.24
N SER A 106 -9.53 3.67 17.95
CA SER A 106 -9.77 2.23 17.81
C SER A 106 -10.47 1.92 16.49
N ALA A 107 -10.40 0.66 16.04
CA ALA A 107 -11.15 0.22 14.87
C ALA A 107 -12.66 0.35 15.07
N ASP A 108 -13.20 0.03 16.25
CA ASP A 108 -14.61 0.26 16.58
C ASP A 108 -15.03 1.73 16.42
N THR A 109 -14.19 2.66 16.88
CA THR A 109 -14.44 4.11 16.74
C THR A 109 -14.54 4.49 15.27
N ILE A 110 -13.63 3.99 14.43
CA ILE A 110 -13.64 4.26 12.99
C ILE A 110 -14.84 3.59 12.32
N ILE A 111 -15.19 2.36 12.70
CA ILE A 111 -16.33 1.63 12.14
C ILE A 111 -17.63 2.39 12.42
N GLN A 112 -17.88 2.76 13.67
CA GLN A 112 -19.08 3.49 14.09
C GLN A 112 -19.20 4.84 13.38
N ARG A 113 -18.10 5.60 13.27
CA ARG A 113 -18.12 6.94 12.67
C ARG A 113 -18.15 6.95 11.15
N SER A 114 -17.52 5.98 10.50
CA SER A 114 -17.52 5.88 9.03
C SER A 114 -18.70 5.08 8.49
N MET A 115 -19.45 4.38 9.36
CA MET A 115 -20.51 3.44 8.98
C MET A 115 -20.03 2.41 7.95
N THR A 116 -18.74 2.06 8.02
CA THR A 116 -18.12 1.16 7.05
C THR A 116 -18.56 -0.29 7.28
N LYS A 117 -18.61 -1.06 6.19
CA LYS A 117 -18.82 -2.52 6.23
C LYS A 117 -17.49 -3.29 6.17
N LEU A 118 -16.35 -2.61 6.19
CA LEU A 118 -15.05 -3.27 6.19
C LEU A 118 -14.85 -4.06 7.48
N ASP A 119 -14.20 -5.21 7.35
CA ASP A 119 -13.83 -6.05 8.49
C ASP A 119 -12.93 -5.30 9.49
N HIS A 120 -13.08 -5.62 10.78
CA HIS A 120 -12.35 -5.00 11.87
C HIS A 120 -10.83 -5.08 11.68
N ALA A 121 -10.29 -6.20 11.18
CA ALA A 121 -8.87 -6.36 10.92
C ALA A 121 -8.40 -5.45 9.76
N ILE A 122 -9.23 -5.28 8.73
CA ILE A 122 -8.95 -4.38 7.60
C ILE A 122 -8.94 -2.93 8.09
N VAL A 123 -9.92 -2.51 8.89
CA VAL A 123 -9.96 -1.17 9.50
C VAL A 123 -8.73 -0.94 10.36
N SER A 124 -8.35 -1.91 11.20
CA SER A 124 -7.14 -1.86 12.03
C SER A 124 -5.88 -1.71 11.18
N SER A 125 -5.78 -2.42 10.05
CA SER A 125 -4.68 -2.29 9.10
C SER A 125 -4.63 -0.90 8.45
N ILE A 126 -5.78 -0.31 8.12
CA ILE A 126 -5.87 1.05 7.54
C ILE A 126 -5.43 2.10 8.56
N ILE A 127 -5.89 2.01 9.82
CA ILE A 127 -5.47 2.88 10.93
C ILE A 127 -3.95 2.80 11.09
N ASN A 128 -3.39 1.59 11.11
CA ASN A 128 -1.94 1.39 11.21
C ASN A 128 -1.17 2.06 10.07
N GLY A 129 -1.72 2.12 8.86
CA GLY A 129 -1.13 2.87 7.76
C GLY A 129 -1.21 4.39 7.95
N ALA A 130 -2.34 4.90 8.46
CA ALA A 130 -2.53 6.33 8.75
C ALA A 130 -1.57 6.85 9.83
N LEU A 131 -1.31 6.04 10.87
CA LEU A 131 -0.39 6.36 11.97
C LEU A 131 1.07 6.49 11.54
N ARG A 132 1.44 6.01 10.35
CA ARG A 132 2.80 6.18 9.78
C ARG A 132 2.99 7.54 9.11
N LEU A 133 1.92 8.29 8.87
CA LEU A 133 2.00 9.58 8.19
C LEU A 133 2.44 10.69 9.18
N PRO A 134 3.28 11.65 8.74
CA PRO A 134 3.78 12.73 9.59
C PRO A 134 2.67 13.74 10.02
N PRO A 135 2.92 14.56 11.06
CA PRO A 135 4.16 14.65 11.84
C PRO A 135 4.29 13.52 12.86
N LEU A 136 5.51 12.99 12.99
CA LEU A 136 5.84 11.97 13.98
C LEU A 136 6.21 12.67 15.28
N ASP A 137 5.81 12.10 16.41
CA ASP A 137 6.28 12.54 17.71
C ASP A 137 7.79 12.20 17.84
N ASN A 138 8.61 13.24 17.82
CA ASN A 138 10.07 13.15 17.85
C ASN A 138 10.66 13.35 19.25
N THR A 139 9.82 13.34 20.29
CA THR A 139 10.28 13.20 21.67
C THR A 139 10.98 11.86 21.87
N ALA A 140 11.80 11.73 22.91
CA ALA A 140 12.49 10.47 23.22
C ALA A 140 11.47 9.35 23.48
N GLU A 141 10.39 9.68 24.18
CA GLU A 141 9.26 8.79 24.48
C GLU A 141 8.53 8.38 23.20
N GLY A 142 8.25 9.33 22.30
CA GLY A 142 7.63 9.06 21.00
C GLY A 142 8.50 8.22 20.06
N ILE A 143 9.84 8.35 20.15
CA ILE A 143 10.78 7.51 19.41
C ILE A 143 10.80 6.09 19.98
N GLN A 144 10.93 5.94 21.30
CA GLN A 144 10.94 4.62 21.96
C GLN A 144 9.64 3.86 21.71
N TRP A 145 8.49 4.52 21.86
CA TRP A 145 7.18 3.92 21.59
C TRP A 145 7.07 3.45 20.13
N ARG A 146 7.59 4.21 19.16
CA ARG A 146 7.61 3.81 17.75
C ARG A 146 8.51 2.62 17.49
N GLN A 147 9.69 2.58 18.11
CA GLN A 147 10.61 1.44 18.02
C GLN A 147 9.98 0.18 18.60
N GLU A 148 9.34 0.28 19.77
CA GLU A 148 8.64 -0.84 20.40
C GLU A 148 7.49 -1.35 19.54
N LYS A 149 6.64 -0.45 19.04
CA LYS A 149 5.55 -0.81 18.13
C LYS A 149 6.05 -1.41 16.82
N GLN A 150 7.18 -0.94 16.31
CA GLN A 150 7.80 -1.49 15.11
C GLN A 150 8.33 -2.90 15.36
N ARG A 151 9.03 -3.13 16.48
CA ARG A 151 9.52 -4.45 16.91
C ARG A 151 8.39 -5.46 17.04
N MET A 152 7.31 -5.09 17.74
CA MET A 152 6.14 -5.97 17.89
C MET A 152 5.49 -6.29 16.54
N LYS A 153 5.47 -5.34 15.60
CA LYS A 153 4.95 -5.56 14.24
C LYS A 153 5.86 -6.46 13.40
N GLU A 154 7.17 -6.30 13.52
CA GLU A 154 8.15 -7.16 12.85
C GLU A 154 8.04 -8.60 13.34
N GLU A 155 7.89 -8.82 14.64
CA GLU A 155 7.68 -10.17 15.19
C GLU A 155 6.35 -10.77 14.73
N GLN A 156 5.26 -10.01 14.75
CA GLN A 156 3.98 -10.45 14.19
C GLN A 156 4.05 -10.75 12.69
N ALA A 157 4.83 -9.98 11.93
CA ALA A 157 5.06 -10.24 10.51
C ALA A 157 5.83 -11.54 10.30
N ARG A 158 6.91 -11.75 11.06
CA ARG A 158 7.74 -12.96 11.02
C ARG A 158 6.94 -14.23 11.36
N LEU A 159 6.11 -14.18 12.41
CA LEU A 159 5.24 -15.30 12.78
C LEU A 159 4.23 -15.62 11.68
N ALA A 160 3.55 -14.60 11.13
CA ALA A 160 2.58 -14.79 10.07
C ALA A 160 3.22 -15.33 8.77
N GLU A 161 4.43 -14.87 8.42
CA GLU A 161 5.19 -15.40 7.29
C GLU A 161 5.58 -16.87 7.52
N THR A 162 5.98 -17.22 8.73
CA THR A 162 6.28 -18.61 9.11
C THR A 162 5.03 -19.50 9.01
N GLU A 163 3.89 -19.03 9.51
CA GLU A 163 2.60 -19.71 9.37
C GLU A 163 2.22 -19.91 7.90
N PHE A 164 2.37 -18.88 7.08
CA PHE A 164 2.05 -18.91 5.66
C PHE A 164 2.95 -19.89 4.87
N THR A 165 4.25 -19.83 5.08
CA THR A 165 5.22 -20.74 4.45
C THR A 165 4.96 -22.19 4.86
N ASN A 166 4.73 -22.46 6.15
CA ASN A 166 4.35 -23.78 6.63
C ASN A 166 3.04 -24.27 6.01
N ALA A 167 2.04 -23.40 5.84
CA ALA A 167 0.80 -23.76 5.18
C ALA A 167 1.04 -24.23 3.74
N ILE A 168 1.89 -23.55 2.96
CA ILE A 168 2.23 -23.97 1.58
C ILE A 168 3.04 -25.27 1.57
N ARG A 169 3.99 -25.42 2.51
CA ARG A 169 4.81 -26.64 2.62
C ARG A 169 3.96 -27.86 3.01
N ASN A 170 2.97 -27.68 3.88
CA ASN A 170 2.00 -28.71 4.26
C ASN A 170 1.07 -29.13 3.11
N LEU A 171 0.94 -28.30 2.07
CA LEU A 171 0.28 -28.67 0.82
C LEU A 171 1.20 -29.48 -0.12
N GLY A 172 2.46 -29.72 0.24
CA GLY A 172 3.40 -30.51 -0.55
C GLY A 172 4.16 -29.73 -1.62
N TYR A 173 4.06 -28.39 -1.62
CA TYR A 173 4.86 -27.57 -2.52
C TYR A 173 6.30 -27.44 -2.02
N VAL A 174 7.25 -27.54 -2.95
CA VAL A 174 8.68 -27.43 -2.68
C VAL A 174 9.18 -26.05 -3.11
N PHE A 175 9.84 -25.36 -2.19
CA PHE A 175 10.35 -24.00 -2.38
C PHE A 175 11.47 -23.69 -1.38
N GLN A 176 12.19 -22.60 -1.63
CA GLN A 176 13.16 -22.01 -0.72
C GLN A 176 12.56 -20.78 -0.03
N THR A 177 12.77 -20.68 1.27
CA THR A 177 12.46 -19.51 2.11
C THR A 177 13.53 -18.43 1.97
N GLU A 178 13.28 -17.21 2.46
CA GLU A 178 14.28 -16.14 2.46
C GLU A 178 15.58 -16.56 3.18
N ALA A 179 15.46 -17.27 4.31
CA ALA A 179 16.59 -17.77 5.09
C ALA A 179 17.45 -18.77 4.30
N GLU A 180 16.82 -19.78 3.72
CA GLU A 180 17.51 -20.81 2.91
C GLU A 180 18.19 -20.20 1.66
N GLN A 181 17.59 -19.16 1.05
CA GLN A 181 18.19 -18.43 -0.07
C GLN A 181 19.41 -17.61 0.37
N LYS A 182 19.38 -16.99 1.56
CA LYS A 182 20.52 -16.25 2.13
C LYS A 182 21.68 -17.18 2.44
N GLU A 183 21.42 -18.34 3.04
CA GLU A 183 22.43 -19.38 3.28
C GLU A 183 23.08 -19.85 1.97
N SER A 184 22.29 -19.95 0.91
CA SER A 184 22.76 -20.27 -0.45
C SER A 184 23.36 -19.09 -1.21
N MET A 185 23.49 -17.91 -0.59
CA MET A 185 24.00 -16.67 -1.20
C MET A 185 23.26 -16.22 -2.48
N ILE A 186 21.99 -16.59 -2.62
CA ILE A 186 21.16 -16.27 -3.78
C ILE A 186 20.56 -14.87 -3.62
N SER A 187 20.54 -14.07 -4.70
CA SER A 187 19.88 -12.75 -4.72
C SER A 187 19.15 -12.50 -6.04
N PRO A 188 17.87 -12.05 -6.01
CA PRO A 188 17.13 -11.56 -4.85
C PRO A 188 16.47 -12.68 -4.03
N THR A 189 16.04 -12.34 -2.80
CA THR A 189 15.47 -13.25 -1.82
C THR A 189 14.01 -12.88 -1.53
N PRO A 190 13.04 -13.22 -2.40
CA PRO A 190 11.63 -13.19 -2.03
C PRO A 190 11.35 -14.14 -0.86
N ASP A 191 10.26 -13.93 -0.13
CA ASP A 191 9.90 -14.75 1.04
C ASP A 191 9.74 -16.24 0.68
N ILE A 192 9.20 -16.51 -0.52
CA ILE A 192 9.11 -17.84 -1.12
C ILE A 192 9.67 -17.77 -2.54
N ARG A 193 10.58 -18.69 -2.87
CA ARG A 193 11.04 -18.96 -4.23
C ARG A 193 10.80 -20.42 -4.59
N PHE A 194 9.94 -20.69 -5.56
CA PHE A 194 9.70 -22.06 -6.02
C PHE A 194 10.90 -22.58 -6.82
N LEU A 195 11.14 -23.88 -6.73
CA LEU A 195 12.17 -24.53 -7.57
C LEU A 195 11.72 -24.56 -9.03
N ASP A 196 10.46 -24.93 -9.25
CA ASP A 196 9.77 -24.85 -10.53
C ASP A 196 8.58 -23.90 -10.43
N PRO A 197 8.29 -23.10 -11.47
CA PRO A 197 7.20 -22.14 -11.40
C PRO A 197 5.84 -22.84 -11.30
N ILE A 198 4.97 -22.31 -10.45
CA ILE A 198 3.64 -22.88 -10.21
C ILE A 198 2.52 -22.00 -10.78
N PRO A 199 1.51 -22.57 -11.46
CA PRO A 199 0.35 -21.80 -11.89
C PRO A 199 -0.61 -21.58 -10.72
N ILE A 200 -0.82 -20.31 -10.35
CA ILE A 200 -1.77 -19.90 -9.31
C ILE A 200 -2.86 -19.04 -9.95
N SER A 201 -4.09 -19.56 -9.99
CA SER A 201 -5.23 -18.87 -10.61
C SER A 201 -4.91 -18.34 -12.02
N GLY A 202 -4.30 -19.20 -12.86
CA GLY A 202 -3.90 -18.89 -14.24
C GLY A 202 -2.66 -18.00 -14.39
N HIS A 203 -2.01 -17.59 -13.30
CA HIS A 203 -0.78 -16.79 -13.33
C HIS A 203 0.41 -17.64 -12.92
N LEU A 204 1.47 -17.65 -13.72
CA LEU A 204 2.68 -18.41 -13.42
C LEU A 204 3.52 -17.68 -12.37
N CYS A 205 3.82 -18.35 -11.25
CA CYS A 205 4.56 -17.78 -10.12
C CYS A 205 5.87 -18.53 -9.90
N PHE A 206 7.00 -17.83 -10.04
CA PHE A 206 8.32 -18.32 -9.62
C PHE A 206 8.63 -17.95 -8.16
N TRP A 207 7.95 -16.94 -7.62
CA TRP A 207 8.15 -16.44 -6.27
C TRP A 207 6.87 -15.84 -5.69
N LEU A 208 6.80 -15.79 -4.36
CA LEU A 208 5.78 -15.05 -3.60
C LEU A 208 6.45 -14.14 -2.57
N GLU A 209 5.90 -12.94 -2.42
CA GLU A 209 6.24 -11.99 -1.36
C GLU A 209 5.01 -11.78 -0.47
N TYR A 210 5.13 -12.06 0.81
CA TYR A 210 4.06 -12.07 1.79
C TYR A 210 3.95 -10.74 2.55
N LYS A 211 2.71 -10.34 2.85
CA LYS A 211 2.38 -9.12 3.59
C LYS A 211 1.27 -9.41 4.59
N ASN A 212 1.61 -9.38 5.88
CA ASN A 212 0.69 -9.55 7.00
C ASN A 212 -0.19 -8.30 7.26
N TYR A 213 -0.72 -7.67 6.22
CA TYR A 213 -1.58 -6.48 6.31
C TYR A 213 -2.47 -6.34 5.07
N PHE A 214 -3.44 -5.43 5.13
CA PHE A 214 -4.29 -5.08 3.99
C PHE A 214 -3.57 -4.11 3.03
N GLY A 215 -3.45 -4.46 1.75
CA GLY A 215 -2.79 -3.62 0.74
C GLY A 215 -3.69 -2.51 0.21
N PHE A 216 -3.32 -1.24 0.31
CA PHE A 216 -4.13 -0.12 -0.22
C PHE A 216 -3.29 1.02 -0.79
N LYS A 217 -3.81 1.74 -1.79
CA LYS A 217 -3.03 2.69 -2.62
C LYS A 217 -2.57 3.91 -1.84
N ALA A 218 -3.35 4.34 -0.85
CA ALA A 218 -3.11 5.55 -0.09
C ALA A 218 -1.97 5.42 0.96
N ASN A 219 -1.24 4.31 0.98
CA ASN A 219 -0.03 4.13 1.79
C ASN A 219 1.25 4.47 0.97
N PRO A 220 1.70 5.74 0.96
CA PRO A 220 2.68 6.23 -0.02
C PRO A 220 4.10 5.70 0.20
N PHE A 221 4.47 5.39 1.46
CA PHE A 221 5.85 4.99 1.80
C PHE A 221 6.18 3.58 1.31
N ILE A 222 5.23 2.66 1.46
CA ILE A 222 5.39 1.25 1.12
C ILE A 222 5.36 1.03 -0.41
N ALA A 223 4.56 1.80 -1.13
CA ALA A 223 4.35 1.58 -2.56
C ALA A 223 5.61 1.78 -3.43
N SER A 224 6.51 2.70 -3.05
CA SER A 224 7.69 3.03 -3.87
C SER A 224 8.85 2.06 -3.71
N GLN A 225 9.11 1.60 -2.47
CA GLN A 225 10.16 0.62 -2.17
C GLN A 225 9.77 -0.76 -2.69
N ASN A 226 8.53 -1.20 -2.44
CA ASN A 226 8.01 -2.47 -2.93
C ASN A 226 8.11 -2.52 -4.47
N LYS A 227 7.73 -1.46 -5.19
CA LYS A 227 7.83 -1.45 -6.67
C LYS A 227 9.24 -1.71 -7.19
N LYS A 228 10.28 -1.16 -6.54
CA LYS A 228 11.68 -1.40 -6.97
C LYS A 228 12.12 -2.84 -6.70
N GLN A 229 11.76 -3.35 -5.52
CA GLN A 229 12.05 -4.73 -5.12
C GLN A 229 11.37 -5.73 -6.06
N LEU A 230 10.07 -5.59 -6.29
CA LEU A 230 9.31 -6.50 -7.16
C LEU A 230 9.84 -6.48 -8.60
N LYS A 231 10.19 -5.31 -9.14
CA LYS A 231 10.85 -5.22 -10.46
C LYS A 231 12.17 -5.98 -10.52
N LYS A 232 12.97 -5.96 -9.44
CA LYS A 232 14.22 -6.74 -9.36
C LYS A 232 13.94 -8.24 -9.37
N TYR A 233 12.87 -8.69 -8.71
CA TYR A 233 12.49 -10.10 -8.71
C TYR A 233 12.07 -10.55 -10.11
N ILE A 234 11.22 -9.77 -10.78
CA ILE A 234 10.78 -10.05 -12.15
C ILE A 234 11.98 -10.18 -13.09
N ALA A 235 12.90 -9.22 -13.05
CA ALA A 235 14.06 -9.20 -13.95
C ALA A 235 15.04 -10.36 -13.74
N LYS A 236 15.11 -10.93 -12.52
CA LYS A 236 16.11 -11.94 -12.17
C LYS A 236 15.57 -13.36 -12.02
N ILE A 237 14.29 -13.50 -11.66
CA ILE A 237 13.66 -14.78 -11.35
C ILE A 237 12.55 -15.08 -12.34
N GLY A 238 11.73 -14.08 -12.68
CA GLY A 238 10.55 -14.23 -13.53
C GLY A 238 9.28 -13.72 -12.85
N PRO A 239 8.10 -13.97 -13.45
CA PRO A 239 6.82 -13.54 -12.88
C PRO A 239 6.55 -14.13 -11.49
N GLY A 240 5.76 -13.43 -10.68
CA GLY A 240 5.48 -13.85 -9.32
C GLY A 240 4.26 -13.18 -8.71
N GLY A 241 4.14 -13.27 -7.39
CA GLY A 241 2.97 -12.81 -6.67
C GLY A 241 3.28 -12.04 -5.39
N VAL A 242 2.39 -11.10 -5.04
CA VAL A 242 2.37 -10.50 -3.70
C VAL A 242 1.11 -10.99 -2.99
N VAL A 243 1.28 -11.53 -1.80
CA VAL A 243 0.21 -12.15 -1.01
C VAL A 243 -0.10 -11.26 0.18
N PHE A 244 -1.33 -10.76 0.25
CA PHE A 244 -1.82 -9.96 1.37
C PHE A 244 -2.73 -10.81 2.25
N ARG A 245 -2.40 -10.92 3.54
CA ARG A 245 -3.20 -11.68 4.51
C ARG A 245 -4.67 -11.28 4.50
N LEU A 246 -4.91 -9.97 4.57
CA LEU A 246 -6.25 -9.39 4.69
C LEU A 246 -6.88 -9.02 3.32
N GLY A 247 -6.19 -9.35 2.22
CA GLY A 247 -6.55 -8.88 0.88
C GLY A 247 -6.05 -7.47 0.57
N PHE A 248 -6.61 -6.87 -0.48
CA PHE A 248 -6.10 -5.63 -1.05
C PHE A 248 -7.19 -4.76 -1.68
N GLU A 249 -6.89 -3.48 -1.87
CA GLU A 249 -7.71 -2.52 -2.63
C GLU A 249 -7.67 -2.85 -4.12
N THR A 250 -8.78 -2.73 -4.84
CA THR A 250 -8.82 -2.95 -6.30
C THR A 250 -7.76 -2.12 -7.02
N ASP A 251 -7.04 -2.74 -7.95
CA ASP A 251 -5.85 -2.23 -8.66
C ASP A 251 -4.71 -1.75 -7.75
N HIS A 252 -4.61 -2.23 -6.51
CA HIS A 252 -3.54 -1.82 -5.58
C HIS A 252 -2.15 -1.99 -6.18
N LEU A 253 -1.92 -3.11 -6.86
CA LEU A 253 -0.66 -3.46 -7.50
C LEU A 253 -0.88 -3.65 -9.00
N ASN A 254 -0.36 -2.71 -9.80
CA ASN A 254 -0.35 -2.80 -11.26
C ASN A 254 1.11 -2.82 -11.74
N ILE A 255 1.71 -4.01 -11.75
CA ILE A 255 3.07 -4.26 -12.25
C ILE A 255 2.97 -5.51 -13.14
N GLU A 256 3.34 -5.37 -14.40
CA GLU A 256 3.37 -6.49 -15.34
C GLU A 256 4.23 -7.64 -14.80
N GLY A 257 3.73 -8.88 -14.90
CA GLY A 257 4.39 -10.05 -14.34
C GLY A 257 4.19 -10.26 -12.83
N VAL A 258 3.48 -9.36 -12.13
CA VAL A 258 3.16 -9.52 -10.70
C VAL A 258 1.66 -9.54 -10.48
N LYS A 259 1.16 -10.58 -9.81
CA LYS A 259 -0.25 -10.69 -9.41
C LYS A 259 -0.40 -10.47 -7.91
N ALA A 260 -1.43 -9.74 -7.50
CA ALA A 260 -1.81 -9.62 -6.10
C ALA A 260 -2.77 -10.76 -5.72
N PHE A 261 -2.57 -11.34 -4.55
CA PHE A 261 -3.41 -12.41 -4.01
C PHE A 261 -3.86 -12.06 -2.59
N ARG A 262 -5.08 -12.49 -2.24
CA ARG A 262 -5.48 -12.61 -0.85
C ARG A 262 -5.07 -14.01 -0.39
N GLU A 263 -4.47 -14.09 0.80
CA GLU A 263 -3.90 -15.35 1.32
C GLU A 263 -4.89 -16.51 1.29
N GLU A 264 -6.11 -16.30 1.76
CA GLU A 264 -7.18 -17.31 1.79
C GLU A 264 -7.45 -17.91 0.40
N ASP A 265 -7.57 -17.06 -0.63
CA ASP A 265 -7.87 -17.50 -1.99
C ASP A 265 -6.67 -18.20 -2.64
N LEU A 266 -5.45 -17.74 -2.36
CA LEU A 266 -4.24 -18.38 -2.85
C LEU A 266 -4.10 -19.79 -2.25
N LEU A 267 -4.26 -19.93 -0.94
CA LEU A 267 -4.17 -21.23 -0.28
C LEU A 267 -5.27 -22.17 -0.76
N GLN A 268 -6.49 -21.65 -0.99
CA GLN A 268 -7.57 -22.44 -1.58
C GLN A 268 -7.24 -22.88 -3.01
N CYS A 269 -6.70 -21.99 -3.84
CA CYS A 269 -6.28 -22.32 -5.19
C CYS A 269 -5.22 -23.43 -5.20
N LEU A 270 -4.18 -23.29 -4.38
CA LEU A 270 -3.12 -24.29 -4.24
C LEU A 270 -3.66 -25.65 -3.78
N ARG A 271 -4.55 -25.67 -2.77
CA ARG A 271 -5.24 -26.90 -2.32
C ARG A 271 -5.95 -27.60 -3.47
N THR A 272 -6.76 -26.86 -4.24
CA THR A 272 -7.54 -27.45 -5.34
C THR A 272 -6.69 -27.93 -6.52
N SER A 273 -5.52 -27.33 -6.75
CA SER A 273 -4.62 -27.73 -7.83
C SER A 273 -4.00 -29.11 -7.61
N ILE A 274 -3.71 -29.48 -6.36
CA ILE A 274 -3.14 -30.79 -6.01
C ILE A 274 -4.13 -31.92 -6.34
N PHE A 275 -5.40 -31.75 -6.00
CA PHE A 275 -6.44 -32.76 -6.27
C PHE A 275 -6.74 -32.97 -7.76
N LYS A 276 -6.27 -32.06 -8.64
CA LYS A 276 -6.41 -32.22 -10.10
C LYS A 276 -5.30 -33.08 -10.72
N VAL A 277 -4.17 -33.27 -10.05
CA VAL A 277 -3.03 -34.06 -10.56
C VAL A 277 -3.11 -35.53 -10.14
N ALA A 278 -3.86 -35.85 -9.09
CA ALA A 278 -4.01 -37.20 -8.55
C ALA A 278 -5.20 -38.01 -9.12
N ARG A 279 -5.74 -37.63 -10.29
CA ARG A 279 -6.80 -38.36 -11.00
C ARG A 279 -6.34 -38.80 -12.38
#